data_AF-S8EB60-F1
#
_entry.id   AF-S8EB60-F1
#
_cell.length_a   1.000
_cell.length_b   1.000
_cell.length_c   1.000
_cell.angle_alpha   90.00
_cell.angle_beta   90.00
_cell.angle_gamma   90.00
#
_symmetry.space_group_name_H-M   'P 1'
#
loop_
_entity.id
_entity.type
_entity.pdbx_description
1 polymer ?
#
loop_
_entity_poly.entity_id
_entity_poly.type
_entity_poly.pdbx_seq_one_letter_code
_entity_poly.pdbx_strand_id
1 'polypeptide(L)'
;FLLQKDNIKNQREHLVLTLANQQSRLGIPQESEPKLDERAIRDVFLKVLENYIKWCKYLRIRLVWNSMEAITKDRKLFMVSLYFCIWGEAANLRFLPECICYLFHQMAKELDAILDRGEATHAPSCISENDSASFLDQIVQPIYKTMKMEADRNNNGKAAHSEWRNYDDFNEYFWSPSCFELGWPMKKDSSFLLEPKKGKRTGKSSFVEHRTFLHLYRSFHRVWIFLIV
;
A
#
# COMPACT_ATOMS: atom_id res chain seq x y z
N PHE A 1 -16.20 3.48 -3.86
CA PHE A 1 -15.18 3.73 -2.82
C PHE A 1 -15.36 5.04 -2.04
N LEU A 2 -16.05 6.08 -2.56
CA LEU A 2 -16.22 7.37 -1.86
C LEU A 2 -14.91 7.96 -1.32
N LEU A 3 -14.00 8.20 -2.27
CA LEU A 3 -12.75 8.94 -2.08
C LEU A 3 -13.02 10.45 -2.07
N GLN A 4 -12.11 11.22 -1.48
CA GLN A 4 -12.20 12.68 -1.43
C GLN A 4 -12.20 13.28 -2.84
N LYS A 5 -13.14 14.18 -3.14
CA LYS A 5 -13.31 14.76 -4.48
C LYS A 5 -12.05 15.47 -4.99
N ASP A 6 -11.35 16.18 -4.11
CA ASP A 6 -10.14 16.92 -4.49
C ASP A 6 -8.95 15.99 -4.72
N ASN A 7 -8.85 14.89 -3.95
CA ASN A 7 -7.88 13.83 -4.25
C ASN A 7 -8.13 13.25 -5.65
N ILE A 8 -9.38 12.90 -5.98
CA ILE A 8 -9.72 12.35 -7.31
C ILE A 8 -9.32 13.32 -8.43
N LYS A 9 -9.62 14.62 -8.29
CA LYS A 9 -9.23 15.64 -9.29
C LYS A 9 -7.71 15.71 -9.46
N ASN A 10 -6.98 15.76 -8.35
CA ASN A 10 -5.52 15.81 -8.37
C ASN A 10 -4.90 14.55 -8.99
N GLN A 11 -5.40 13.35 -8.63
CA GLN A 11 -4.90 12.11 -9.20
C GLN A 11 -5.26 11.94 -10.69
N ARG A 12 -6.40 12.48 -11.12
CA ARG A 12 -6.77 12.54 -12.53
C ARG A 12 -5.75 13.36 -13.32
N GLU A 13 -5.41 14.57 -12.85
CA GLU A 13 -4.40 15.41 -13.50
C GLU A 13 -3.03 14.72 -13.52
N HIS A 14 -2.63 14.12 -12.40
CA HIS A 14 -1.39 13.35 -12.31
C HIS A 14 -1.33 12.19 -13.31
N LEU A 15 -2.43 11.44 -13.47
CA LEU A 15 -2.52 10.36 -14.45
C LEU A 15 -2.39 10.89 -15.88
N VAL A 16 -3.10 11.95 -16.22
CA VAL A 16 -3.04 12.58 -17.56
C VAL A 16 -1.61 13.02 -17.87
N LEU A 17 -0.93 13.69 -16.95
CA LEU A 17 0.46 14.12 -17.12
C LEU A 17 1.42 12.92 -17.26
N THR A 18 1.20 11.86 -16.49
CA THR A 18 2.01 10.63 -16.56
C THR A 18 1.87 9.96 -17.92
N LEU A 19 0.64 9.86 -18.44
CA LEU A 19 0.37 9.29 -19.77
C LEU A 19 0.92 10.18 -20.88
N ALA A 20 0.75 11.51 -20.78
CA ALA A 20 1.29 12.46 -21.75
C ALA A 20 2.83 12.39 -21.82
N ASN A 21 3.52 12.26 -20.67
CA ASN A 21 4.97 12.08 -20.62
C ASN A 21 5.42 10.74 -21.23
N GLN A 22 4.69 9.65 -21.01
CA GLN A 22 5.02 8.40 -21.71
C GLN A 22 4.75 8.49 -23.20
N GLN A 23 3.63 9.10 -23.62
CA GLN A 23 3.31 9.31 -25.02
C GLN A 23 4.37 10.16 -25.72
N SER A 24 4.85 11.24 -25.10
CA SER A 24 5.87 12.10 -25.72
C SER A 24 7.17 11.36 -26.02
N ARG A 25 7.48 10.28 -25.29
CA ARG A 25 8.66 9.42 -25.55
C ARG A 25 8.48 8.51 -26.76
N LEU A 26 7.23 8.16 -27.09
CA LEU A 26 6.90 7.35 -28.27
C LEU A 26 6.70 8.20 -29.53
N GLY A 27 6.67 9.52 -29.38
CA GLY A 27 6.39 10.49 -30.45
C GLY A 27 5.02 11.14 -30.29
N ILE A 28 4.90 12.36 -30.80
CA ILE A 28 3.64 13.12 -30.81
C ILE A 28 2.80 12.59 -31.99
N PRO A 29 1.59 12.05 -31.75
CA PRO A 29 0.73 11.63 -32.86
C PRO A 29 0.40 12.82 -33.76
N GLN A 30 0.56 12.67 -35.08
CA GLN A 30 0.32 13.73 -36.07
C GLN A 30 -1.14 13.80 -36.56
N GLU A 31 -2.01 12.91 -36.07
CA GLU A 31 -3.42 12.82 -36.47
C GLU A 31 -4.27 13.93 -35.86
N SER A 32 -5.39 14.31 -36.52
CA SER A 32 -6.29 15.37 -36.04
C SER A 32 -6.96 15.03 -34.71
N GLU A 33 -7.13 13.73 -34.42
CA GLU A 33 -7.57 13.20 -33.13
C GLU A 33 -6.52 12.23 -32.58
N PRO A 34 -5.51 12.73 -31.84
CA PRO A 34 -4.41 11.90 -31.35
C PRO A 34 -4.93 10.85 -30.37
N LYS A 35 -4.98 9.59 -30.80
CA LYS A 35 -5.27 8.45 -29.91
C LYS A 35 -4.02 8.10 -29.10
N LEU A 36 -4.21 7.85 -27.81
CA LEU A 36 -3.13 7.42 -26.94
C LEU A 36 -2.59 6.05 -27.39
N ASP A 37 -1.28 5.94 -27.56
CA ASP A 37 -0.63 4.69 -27.93
C ASP A 37 -0.83 3.66 -26.80
N GLU A 38 -1.26 2.45 -27.15
CA GLU A 38 -1.44 1.36 -26.20
C GLU A 38 -0.17 1.02 -25.44
N ARG A 39 0.98 1.21 -26.08
CA ARG A 39 2.29 1.00 -25.47
C ARG A 39 2.51 1.97 -24.32
N ALA A 40 2.12 3.24 -24.45
CA ALA A 40 2.21 4.21 -23.36
C ALA A 40 1.36 3.78 -22.16
N ILE A 41 0.12 3.33 -22.39
CA ILE A 41 -0.76 2.84 -21.31
C ILE A 41 -0.16 1.60 -20.63
N ARG A 42 0.34 0.64 -21.43
CA ARG A 42 0.98 -0.58 -20.94
C ARG A 42 2.19 -0.26 -20.06
N ASP A 43 3.05 0.66 -20.51
CA ASP A 43 4.28 1.00 -19.80
C ASP A 43 3.98 1.73 -18.49
N VAL A 44 3.03 2.67 -18.49
CA VAL A 44 2.54 3.30 -17.25
C VAL A 44 1.97 2.25 -16.30
N PHE A 45 1.11 1.35 -16.80
CA PHE A 45 0.49 0.31 -15.98
C PHE A 45 1.53 -0.59 -15.30
N LEU A 46 2.50 -1.11 -16.06
CA LEU A 46 3.54 -1.99 -15.53
C LEU A 46 4.45 -1.26 -14.55
N LYS A 47 4.78 0.01 -14.83
CA LYS A 47 5.66 0.81 -13.97
C LYS A 47 4.99 1.19 -12.65
N VAL A 48 3.74 1.65 -12.69
CA VAL A 48 3.02 2.06 -11.47
C VAL A 48 2.73 0.85 -10.57
N LEU A 49 2.38 -0.29 -11.17
CA LEU A 49 2.03 -1.51 -10.43
C LEU A 49 3.21 -2.46 -10.23
N GLU A 50 4.44 -2.03 -10.52
CA GLU A 50 5.62 -2.89 -10.44
C GLU A 50 5.80 -3.50 -9.04
N ASN A 51 5.65 -2.67 -8.00
CA ASN A 51 5.76 -3.11 -6.61
C ASN A 51 4.66 -4.13 -6.26
N TYR A 52 3.44 -3.88 -6.71
CA TYR A 52 2.31 -4.80 -6.52
C TYR A 52 2.54 -6.15 -7.22
N ILE A 53 3.07 -6.13 -8.44
CA ILE A 53 3.40 -7.35 -9.19
C ILE A 53 4.48 -8.15 -8.47
N LYS A 54 5.53 -7.48 -7.98
CA LYS A 54 6.60 -8.11 -7.18
C LYS A 54 6.06 -8.69 -5.87
N TRP A 55 5.21 -7.95 -5.17
CA TRP A 55 4.55 -8.39 -3.93
C TRP A 55 3.70 -9.65 -4.16
N CYS A 56 2.88 -9.68 -5.21
CA CYS A 56 2.10 -10.87 -5.55
C CYS A 56 2.98 -12.07 -5.87
N LYS A 57 4.06 -11.85 -6.64
CA LYS A 57 5.04 -12.90 -6.97
C LYS A 57 5.72 -13.45 -5.71
N TYR A 58 6.10 -12.57 -4.79
CA TYR A 58 6.73 -12.96 -3.53
C TYR A 58 5.80 -13.83 -2.68
N LEU A 59 4.56 -13.39 -2.48
CA LEU A 59 3.54 -14.12 -1.71
C LEU A 59 2.98 -15.35 -2.44
N ARG A 60 3.36 -15.56 -3.71
CA ARG A 60 2.84 -16.61 -4.60
C ARG A 60 1.30 -16.56 -4.73
N ILE A 61 0.75 -15.36 -4.76
CA ILE A 61 -0.68 -15.12 -4.98
C ILE A 61 -0.91 -14.71 -6.44
N ARG A 62 -2.12 -15.01 -6.94
CA ARG A 62 -2.52 -14.60 -8.28
C ARG A 62 -2.70 -13.08 -8.32
N LEU A 63 -2.27 -12.46 -9.41
CA LEU A 63 -2.64 -11.08 -9.73
C LEU A 63 -4.17 -10.96 -9.83
N VAL A 64 -4.69 -9.74 -9.68
CA VAL A 64 -6.13 -9.47 -9.83
C VAL A 64 -6.59 -9.82 -11.25
N TRP A 65 -5.69 -9.70 -12.23
CA TRP A 65 -5.95 -10.04 -13.63
C TRP A 65 -5.33 -11.37 -14.06
N ASN A 66 -5.90 -11.94 -15.13
CA ASN A 66 -5.50 -13.25 -15.66
C ASN A 66 -4.29 -13.18 -16.58
N SER A 67 -4.29 -12.25 -17.55
CA SER A 67 -3.17 -11.99 -18.46
C SER A 67 -3.18 -10.52 -18.88
N MET A 68 -2.03 -10.02 -19.35
CA MET A 68 -1.88 -8.62 -19.77
C MET A 68 -2.64 -8.30 -21.07
N GLU A 69 -2.82 -9.31 -21.91
CA GLU A 69 -3.53 -9.28 -23.18
C GLU A 69 -5.04 -9.29 -22.97
N ALA A 70 -5.52 -9.96 -21.91
CA ALA A 70 -6.94 -10.04 -21.58
C ALA A 70 -7.51 -8.76 -20.97
N ILE A 71 -6.68 -7.88 -20.41
CA ILE A 71 -7.14 -6.62 -19.80
C ILE A 71 -7.28 -5.53 -20.86
N THR A 72 -8.49 -4.97 -20.95
CA THR A 72 -8.79 -3.81 -21.80
C THR A 72 -8.00 -2.57 -21.38
N LYS A 73 -7.83 -1.61 -22.30
CA LYS A 73 -7.13 -0.34 -22.01
C LYS A 73 -7.79 0.41 -20.85
N ASP A 74 -9.13 0.44 -20.83
CA ASP A 74 -9.89 1.15 -19.81
C ASP A 74 -9.70 0.51 -18.44
N ARG A 75 -9.69 -0.83 -18.35
CA ARG A 75 -9.38 -1.52 -17.09
C ARG A 75 -7.97 -1.21 -16.59
N LYS A 76 -6.97 -1.16 -17.48
CA LYS A 76 -5.60 -0.73 -17.10
C LYS A 76 -5.62 0.67 -16.50
N LEU A 77 -6.32 1.61 -17.13
CA LEU A 77 -6.45 2.98 -16.63
C LEU A 77 -7.20 3.05 -15.30
N PHE A 78 -8.28 2.29 -15.12
CA PHE A 78 -9.02 2.25 -13.87
C PHE A 78 -8.15 1.71 -12.72
N MET A 79 -7.36 0.67 -12.96
CA MET A 79 -6.45 0.12 -11.95
C MET A 79 -5.33 1.09 -11.57
N VAL A 80 -4.72 1.77 -12.55
CA VAL A 80 -3.71 2.82 -12.27
C VAL A 80 -4.34 3.98 -11.50
N SER A 81 -5.54 4.41 -11.90
CA SER A 81 -6.30 5.46 -11.22
C SER A 81 -6.61 5.07 -9.78
N LEU A 82 -7.04 3.83 -9.54
CA LEU A 82 -7.31 3.30 -8.21
C LEU A 82 -6.06 3.32 -7.35
N TYR A 83 -4.92 2.86 -7.87
CA TYR A 83 -3.65 2.87 -7.15
C TYR A 83 -3.25 4.29 -6.73
N PHE A 84 -3.34 5.27 -7.64
CA PHE A 84 -3.05 6.67 -7.30
C PHE A 84 -4.04 7.25 -6.30
N CYS A 85 -5.32 6.91 -6.37
CA CYS A 85 -6.31 7.36 -5.39
C CYS A 85 -6.02 6.80 -3.99
N ILE A 86 -5.71 5.50 -3.88
CA ILE A 86 -5.29 4.86 -2.64
C ILE A 86 -4.04 5.55 -2.09
N TRP A 87 -3.02 5.75 -2.94
CA TRP A 87 -1.81 6.46 -2.56
C TRP A 87 -2.10 7.90 -2.08
N GLY A 88 -3.00 8.61 -2.77
CA GLY A 88 -3.40 9.98 -2.46
C GLY A 88 -4.10 10.15 -1.10
N GLU A 89 -4.77 9.11 -0.60
CA GLU A 89 -5.47 9.13 0.69
C GLU A 89 -4.83 8.28 1.79
N ALA A 90 -3.78 7.51 1.48
CA ALA A 90 -3.11 6.63 2.44
C ALA A 90 -2.44 7.33 3.64
N ALA A 91 -2.21 8.65 3.59
CA ALA A 91 -1.54 9.41 4.65
C ALA A 91 -0.21 8.74 5.09
N ASN A 92 -0.07 8.36 6.37
CA ASN A 92 1.14 7.72 6.90
C ASN A 92 1.32 6.27 6.44
N LEU A 93 0.30 5.61 5.91
CA LEU A 93 0.41 4.24 5.40
C LEU A 93 1.27 4.18 4.12
N ARG A 94 1.59 5.32 3.49
CA ARG A 94 2.52 5.40 2.35
C ARG A 94 3.92 4.87 2.67
N PHE A 95 4.29 4.86 3.96
CA PHE A 95 5.55 4.30 4.43
C PHE A 95 5.52 2.77 4.58
N LEU A 96 4.40 2.14 4.23
CA LEU A 96 4.17 0.69 4.25
C LEU A 96 3.83 0.20 2.82
N PRO A 97 4.80 0.09 1.92
CA PRO A 97 4.53 -0.23 0.51
C PRO A 97 3.77 -1.56 0.34
N GLU A 98 4.01 -2.57 1.17
CA GLU A 98 3.30 -3.84 1.09
C GLU A 98 1.88 -3.76 1.67
N CYS A 99 1.65 -2.89 2.67
CA CYS A 99 0.29 -2.54 3.08
C CYS A 99 -0.49 -1.90 1.92
N ILE A 100 0.14 -1.00 1.16
CA ILE A 100 -0.49 -0.40 -0.03
C ILE A 100 -0.79 -1.46 -1.08
N CYS A 101 0.12 -2.42 -1.30
CA CYS A 101 -0.11 -3.54 -2.22
C CYS A 101 -1.31 -4.40 -1.79
N TYR A 102 -1.46 -4.68 -0.49
CA TYR A 102 -2.61 -5.39 0.05
C TYR A 102 -3.93 -4.63 -0.16
N LEU A 103 -3.96 -3.33 0.18
CA LEU A 103 -5.14 -2.48 0.00
C LEU A 103 -5.54 -2.43 -1.47
N PHE A 104 -4.57 -2.21 -2.36
CA PHE A 104 -4.79 -2.24 -3.80
C PHE A 104 -5.32 -3.59 -4.27
N HIS A 105 -4.75 -4.71 -3.81
CA HIS A 105 -5.17 -6.05 -4.21
C HIS A 105 -6.66 -6.29 -3.93
N GLN A 106 -7.14 -5.92 -2.74
CA GLN A 106 -8.52 -6.14 -2.34
C GLN A 106 -9.48 -5.18 -3.06
N MET A 107 -9.13 -3.88 -3.11
CA MET A 107 -9.95 -2.89 -3.79
C MET A 107 -10.02 -3.10 -5.30
N ALA A 108 -8.93 -3.60 -5.91
CA ALA A 108 -8.90 -3.93 -7.32
C ALA A 108 -9.84 -5.09 -7.66
N LYS A 109 -9.97 -6.10 -6.78
CA LYS A 109 -10.96 -7.18 -6.94
C LYS A 109 -12.39 -6.65 -6.85
N GLU A 110 -12.66 -5.78 -5.88
CA GLU A 110 -13.99 -5.14 -5.77
C GLU A 110 -14.30 -4.26 -6.98
N LEU A 111 -13.32 -3.49 -7.45
CA LEU A 111 -13.47 -2.66 -8.65
C LEU A 111 -13.79 -3.51 -9.87
N ASP A 112 -13.08 -4.63 -10.07
CA ASP A 112 -13.32 -5.55 -11.19
C ASP A 112 -14.75 -6.10 -11.15
N ALA A 113 -15.23 -6.51 -9.97
CA ALA A 113 -16.59 -6.98 -9.76
C ALA A 113 -17.67 -5.90 -9.97
N ILE A 114 -17.37 -4.63 -9.65
CA ILE A 114 -18.28 -3.50 -9.92
C ILE A 114 -18.33 -3.20 -11.42
N LEU A 115 -17.18 -3.24 -12.11
CA LEU A 115 -17.10 -3.03 -13.55
C LEU A 115 -17.86 -4.11 -14.33
N ASP A 116 -17.82 -5.37 -13.87
CA ASP A 116 -18.57 -6.48 -14.48
C ASP A 116 -20.09 -6.30 -14.35
N ARG A 117 -20.58 -5.63 -13.31
CA ARG A 117 -22.01 -5.34 -13.11
C ARG A 117 -22.52 -4.19 -13.97
N GLY A 118 -21.64 -3.32 -14.45
CA GLY A 118 -22.01 -2.14 -15.24
C GLY A 118 -22.73 -1.03 -14.48
N GLU A 119 -22.93 -1.18 -13.17
CA GLU A 119 -23.61 -0.20 -12.31
C GLU A 119 -22.65 0.43 -11.31
N ALA A 120 -22.66 1.76 -11.25
CA ALA A 120 -21.84 2.53 -10.31
C ALA A 120 -22.42 2.44 -8.89
N THR A 121 -22.06 1.37 -8.18
CA THR A 121 -22.48 1.12 -6.80
C THR A 121 -21.37 1.47 -5.80
N HIS A 122 -21.76 1.74 -4.55
CA HIS A 122 -20.80 1.91 -3.47
C HIS A 122 -20.09 0.58 -3.19
N ALA A 123 -18.78 0.65 -2.96
CA ALA A 123 -17.97 -0.52 -2.66
C ALA A 123 -18.36 -1.05 -1.27
N PRO A 124 -18.72 -2.34 -1.12
CA PRO A 124 -19.19 -2.90 0.15
C PRO A 124 -18.21 -2.68 1.31
N SER A 125 -16.91 -2.76 1.04
CA SER A 125 -15.85 -2.49 2.02
C SER A 125 -15.81 -1.10 2.60
N CYS A 126 -16.41 -0.13 1.91
CA CYS A 126 -16.41 1.27 2.32
C CYS A 126 -17.71 1.69 3.01
N ILE A 127 -18.74 0.84 3.04
CA ILE A 127 -20.05 1.16 3.64
C ILE A 127 -19.95 0.99 5.16
N SER A 128 -20.27 2.06 5.89
CA SER A 128 -20.35 2.02 7.36
C SER A 128 -21.71 1.50 7.84
N GLU A 129 -21.80 1.16 9.13
CA GLU A 129 -23.05 0.76 9.80
C GLU A 129 -24.15 1.84 9.70
N ASN A 130 -23.76 3.11 9.52
CA ASN A 130 -24.67 4.25 9.34
C ASN A 130 -24.97 4.58 7.86
N ASP A 131 -24.66 3.67 6.93
CA ASP A 131 -24.81 3.83 5.47
C ASP A 131 -23.99 4.98 4.84
N SER A 132 -23.20 5.70 5.65
CA SER A 132 -22.19 6.63 5.14
C SER A 132 -20.99 5.84 4.64
N ALA A 133 -20.70 5.88 3.34
CA ALA A 133 -19.50 5.23 2.80
C ALA A 133 -18.29 6.19 2.78
N SER A 134 -17.14 5.72 3.27
CA SER A 134 -15.90 6.51 3.35
C SER A 134 -14.68 5.60 3.32
N PHE A 135 -13.84 5.74 2.30
CA PHE A 135 -12.57 5.01 2.21
C PHE A 135 -11.65 5.33 3.39
N LEU A 136 -11.57 6.61 3.76
CA LEU A 136 -10.70 7.06 4.84
C LEU A 136 -11.11 6.43 6.18
N ASP A 137 -12.39 6.42 6.51
CA ASP A 137 -12.86 5.95 7.82
C ASP A 137 -12.90 4.43 7.94
N GLN A 138 -13.26 3.72 6.86
CA GLN A 138 -13.38 2.26 6.90
C GLN A 138 -12.05 1.54 6.62
N ILE A 139 -11.15 2.13 5.81
CA ILE A 139 -9.92 1.46 5.36
C ILE A 139 -8.67 2.06 5.99
N VAL A 140 -8.47 3.36 5.87
CA VAL A 140 -7.21 4.00 6.33
C VAL A 140 -7.19 4.16 7.84
N GLN A 141 -8.28 4.65 8.42
CA GLN A 141 -8.37 5.03 9.82
C GLN A 141 -8.14 3.87 10.79
N PRO A 142 -8.65 2.64 10.59
CA PRO A 142 -8.39 1.52 11.51
C PRO A 142 -6.91 1.17 11.59
N ILE A 143 -6.24 1.05 10.44
CA ILE A 143 -4.80 0.76 10.36
C ILE A 143 -4.00 1.89 11.00
N TYR A 144 -4.33 3.15 10.66
CA TYR A 144 -3.67 4.32 11.22
C TYR A 144 -3.81 4.40 12.75
N LYS A 145 -5.01 4.12 13.30
CA LYS A 145 -5.26 4.11 14.75
C LYS A 145 -4.38 3.08 15.44
N THR A 146 -4.30 1.86 14.90
CA THR A 146 -3.41 0.81 15.45
C THR A 146 -1.95 1.26 15.44
N MET A 147 -1.47 1.86 14.33
CA MET A 147 -0.10 2.36 14.24
C MET A 147 0.18 3.51 15.22
N LYS A 148 -0.75 4.46 15.34
CA LYS A 148 -0.64 5.58 16.27
C LYS A 148 -0.55 5.08 17.72
N MET A 149 -1.38 4.12 18.09
CA MET A 149 -1.37 3.55 19.45
C MET A 149 -0.06 2.82 19.77
N GLU A 150 0.52 2.09 18.81
CA GLU A 150 1.85 1.49 18.99
C GLU A 150 2.96 2.54 19.07
N ALA A 151 2.85 3.63 18.30
CA ALA A 151 3.80 4.74 18.35
C ALA A 151 3.74 5.47 19.70
N ASP A 152 2.55 5.69 20.26
CA ASP A 152 2.38 6.33 21.58
C ASP A 152 2.99 5.46 22.71
N ARG A 153 2.99 4.12 22.56
CA ARG A 153 3.64 3.18 23.50
C ARG A 153 5.17 3.26 23.50
N ASN A 154 5.79 3.88 22.50
CA ASN A 154 7.23 4.12 22.47
C ASN A 154 7.72 5.02 23.64
N ASN A 155 6.80 5.69 24.36
CA ASN A 155 7.10 6.51 25.53
C ASN A 155 8.25 7.51 25.28
N ASN A 156 8.18 8.19 24.13
CA ASN A 156 9.19 9.15 23.66
C ASN A 156 10.62 8.56 23.53
N GLY A 157 10.73 7.28 23.13
CA GLY A 157 12.00 6.58 22.93
C GLY A 157 12.59 5.96 24.19
N LYS A 158 11.85 5.95 25.30
CA LYS A 158 12.28 5.35 26.58
C LYS A 158 11.90 3.88 26.72
N ALA A 159 10.97 3.37 25.92
CA ALA A 159 10.61 1.95 25.92
C ALA A 159 11.66 1.13 25.17
N ALA A 160 11.88 -0.13 25.58
CA ALA A 160 12.82 -0.98 24.87
C ALA A 160 12.32 -1.22 23.43
N HIS A 161 13.24 -1.26 22.46
CA HIS A 161 12.88 -1.47 21.05
C HIS A 161 12.16 -2.80 20.80
N SER A 162 12.23 -3.77 21.71
CA SER A 162 11.48 -5.03 21.69
C SER A 162 10.02 -4.91 22.13
N GLU A 163 9.62 -3.76 22.69
CA GLU A 163 8.33 -3.61 23.37
C GLU A 163 7.22 -3.00 22.52
N TRP A 164 7.57 -2.37 21.40
CA TRP A 164 6.65 -1.68 20.49
C TRP A 164 6.98 -1.97 19.03
N ARG A 165 5.98 -1.88 18.13
CA ARG A 165 6.14 -2.13 16.68
C ARG A 165 6.45 -0.84 15.92
N ASN A 166 7.47 -0.86 15.07
CA ASN A 166 7.77 0.25 14.15
C ASN A 166 7.08 0.04 12.78
N TYR A 167 7.25 0.98 11.85
CA TYR A 167 6.71 0.86 10.49
C TYR A 167 7.17 -0.44 9.80
N ASP A 168 8.41 -0.86 10.00
CA ASP A 168 8.95 -2.09 9.39
C ASP A 168 8.22 -3.35 9.91
N ASP A 169 8.00 -3.44 11.23
CA ASP A 169 7.24 -4.53 11.86
C ASP A 169 5.80 -4.60 11.32
N PHE A 170 5.16 -3.45 11.06
CA PHE A 170 3.83 -3.40 10.44
C PHE A 170 3.85 -3.83 8.98
N ASN A 171 4.88 -3.41 8.25
CA ASN A 171 5.03 -3.72 6.84
C ASN A 171 5.33 -5.21 6.62
N GLU A 172 6.15 -5.79 7.50
CA GLU A 172 6.52 -7.21 7.51
C GLU A 172 5.30 -8.13 7.64
N TYR A 173 4.25 -7.72 8.35
CA TYR A 173 2.99 -8.47 8.39
C TYR A 173 2.40 -8.69 6.99
N PHE A 174 2.52 -7.71 6.09
CA PHE A 174 2.06 -7.79 4.71
C PHE A 174 3.01 -8.55 3.77
N TRP A 175 4.20 -8.93 4.25
CA TRP A 175 5.07 -9.88 3.58
C TRP A 175 4.71 -11.34 3.90
N SER A 176 3.73 -11.59 4.77
CA SER A 176 3.25 -12.94 5.08
C SER A 176 1.86 -13.21 4.50
N PRO A 177 1.55 -14.44 4.05
CA PRO A 177 0.19 -14.84 3.68
C PRO A 177 -0.84 -14.64 4.81
N SER A 178 -0.40 -14.54 6.07
CA SER A 178 -1.26 -14.21 7.22
C SER A 178 -1.94 -12.84 7.08
N CYS A 179 -1.47 -11.94 6.21
CA CYS A 179 -2.15 -10.68 5.95
C CYS A 179 -3.57 -10.85 5.40
N PHE A 180 -3.88 -11.98 4.76
CA PHE A 180 -5.25 -12.29 4.31
C PHE A 180 -6.20 -12.64 5.47
N GLU A 181 -5.69 -12.97 6.66
CA GLU A 181 -6.50 -13.21 7.86
C GLU A 181 -7.16 -11.93 8.38
N LEU A 182 -6.57 -10.76 8.06
CA LEU A 182 -7.17 -9.44 8.32
C LEU A 182 -8.59 -9.34 7.73
N GLY A 183 -8.84 -10.06 6.63
CA GLY A 183 -10.13 -10.08 5.95
C GLY A 183 -10.43 -8.83 5.15
N TRP A 184 -11.45 -8.93 4.30
CA TRP A 184 -11.96 -7.81 3.52
C TRP A 184 -13.50 -7.91 3.43
N PRO A 185 -14.27 -6.99 4.06
CA PRO A 185 -13.84 -5.86 4.90
C PRO A 185 -13.02 -6.29 6.11
N MET A 186 -12.19 -5.38 6.65
CA MET A 186 -11.27 -5.72 7.75
C MET A 186 -12.03 -6.18 8.99
N LYS A 187 -11.65 -7.35 9.53
CA LYS A 187 -12.23 -7.89 10.76
C LYS A 187 -11.71 -7.09 11.95
N LYS A 188 -12.63 -6.45 12.70
CA LYS A 188 -12.32 -5.69 13.93
C LYS A 188 -11.59 -6.55 14.97
N ASP A 189 -11.85 -7.86 14.97
CA ASP A 189 -11.23 -8.85 15.87
C ASP A 189 -9.90 -9.43 15.36
N SER A 190 -9.36 -8.94 14.24
CA SER A 190 -8.08 -9.42 13.73
C SER A 190 -6.94 -9.12 14.70
N SER A 191 -6.02 -10.07 14.87
CA SER A 191 -4.84 -9.91 15.75
C SER A 191 -3.95 -8.73 15.34
N PHE A 192 -4.02 -8.30 14.08
CA PHE A 192 -3.31 -7.14 13.56
C PHE A 192 -3.88 -5.82 14.08
N LEU A 193 -5.21 -5.67 14.09
CA LEU A 193 -5.91 -4.46 14.53
C LEU A 193 -6.13 -4.41 16.05
N LEU A 194 -6.21 -5.58 16.70
CA LEU A 194 -6.37 -5.66 18.14
C LEU A 194 -5.19 -5.05 18.90
N GLU A 195 -5.51 -4.43 20.03
CA GLU A 195 -4.50 -4.06 21.00
C GLU A 195 -3.80 -5.32 21.54
N PRO A 196 -2.46 -5.30 21.67
CA PRO A 196 -1.76 -6.36 22.36
C PRO A 196 -2.26 -6.46 23.81
N LYS A 197 -2.97 -7.55 24.14
CA LYS A 197 -3.11 -7.96 25.55
C LYS A 197 -1.71 -8.26 26.08
N LYS A 198 -1.41 -7.90 27.34
CA LYS A 198 -0.09 -7.93 28.02
C LYS A 198 0.74 -9.24 27.95
N GLY A 199 0.36 -10.26 27.18
CA GLY A 199 1.11 -11.52 27.05
C GLY A 199 1.01 -12.29 25.72
N LYS A 200 0.23 -11.83 24.71
CA LYS A 200 0.18 -12.49 23.39
C LYS A 200 0.44 -11.47 22.29
N ARG A 201 1.71 -11.29 21.95
CA ARG A 201 2.14 -10.50 20.78
C ARG A 201 2.08 -11.38 19.54
N THR A 202 1.58 -10.85 18.43
CA THR A 202 2.13 -11.23 17.11
C THR A 202 3.59 -10.77 17.18
N GLY A 203 4.51 -11.71 17.43
CA GLY A 203 5.89 -11.39 17.78
C GLY A 203 6.57 -10.52 16.74
N LYS A 204 7.55 -9.70 17.16
CA LYS A 204 8.50 -9.11 16.20
C LYS A 204 9.11 -10.23 15.38
N SER A 205 8.99 -10.12 14.07
CA SER A 205 9.42 -11.16 13.14
C SER A 205 10.92 -11.06 12.85
N SER A 206 11.58 -9.96 13.24
CA SER A 206 13.02 -9.77 13.02
C SER A 206 13.84 -9.41 14.28
N PHE A 207 15.15 -9.59 14.10
CA PHE A 207 16.24 -9.43 15.07
C PHE A 207 16.11 -8.18 15.94
N VAL A 208 16.01 -8.38 17.26
CA VAL A 208 16.04 -7.28 18.23
C VAL A 208 17.50 -6.86 18.41
N GLU A 209 17.89 -5.73 17.82
CA GLU A 209 19.19 -5.13 18.12
C GLU A 209 19.20 -4.64 19.57
N HIS A 210 19.85 -5.41 20.44
CA HIS A 210 20.11 -4.97 21.81
C HIS A 210 21.15 -3.85 21.76
N ARG A 211 20.70 -2.58 21.86
CA ARG A 211 21.59 -1.42 22.04
C ARG A 211 22.29 -1.49 23.39
N THR A 212 23.33 -2.32 23.51
CA THR A 212 24.30 -2.23 24.60
C THR A 212 25.40 -1.25 24.22
N PHE A 213 25.96 -0.55 25.21
CA PHE A 213 27.08 0.39 25.04
C PHE A 213 28.24 -0.22 24.22
N LEU A 214 28.42 -1.54 24.29
CA LEU A 214 29.43 -2.29 23.53
C LEU A 214 29.20 -2.31 22.01
N HIS A 215 27.99 -2.06 21.51
CA HIS A 215 27.74 -1.96 20.06
C HIS A 215 28.45 -0.74 19.46
N LEU A 216 28.56 0.36 20.20
CA LEU A 216 29.34 1.53 19.77
C LEU A 216 30.83 1.15 19.60
N TYR A 217 31.38 0.39 20.55
CA TYR A 217 32.77 -0.08 20.48
C TYR A 217 33.02 -1.02 19.28
N ARG A 218 32.10 -1.96 19.02
CA ARG A 218 32.23 -2.88 17.87
C ARG A 218 32.03 -2.19 16.52
N SER A 219 31.05 -1.28 16.41
CA SER A 219 30.76 -0.57 15.15
C SER A 219 31.89 0.38 14.75
N PHE A 220 32.57 0.99 15.72
CA PHE A 220 33.72 1.86 15.46
C PHE A 220 35.08 1.13 15.51
N HIS A 221 35.12 -0.19 15.72
CA HIS A 221 36.39 -0.95 15.78
C HIS A 221 37.28 -0.70 14.54
N ARG A 222 36.68 -0.58 13.36
CA ARG A 222 37.43 -0.24 12.13
C ARG A 222 37.97 1.20 12.13
N VAL A 223 37.27 2.16 12.75
CA VAL A 223 37.73 3.55 12.90
C VAL A 223 38.85 3.64 13.94
N TRP A 224 38.76 2.88 15.04
CA TRP A 224 39.79 2.82 16.07
C TRP A 224 41.11 2.24 15.56
N ILE A 225 41.07 1.25 14.66
CA ILE A 225 42.28 0.69 14.02
C ILE A 225 43.02 1.75 13.18
N PHE A 226 42.32 2.69 12.55
CA PHE A 226 42.97 3.76 11.77
C PHE A 226 43.61 4.86 12.62
N LEU A 227 43.23 4.98 13.90
CA LEU A 227 43.72 6.02 14.81
C LEU A 227 44.90 5.57 15.69
N ILE A 228 45.25 4.27 15.64
CA ILE A 228 46.45 3.72 16.29
C ILE A 228 47.50 3.51 15.20
N VAL A 229 48.14 4.61 14.78
CA VAL A 229 49.44 4.65 14.09
C VAL A 229 50.33 5.61 14.87
#